data_AF-A0A2V1C1D7-F1
#
_entry.id   AF-A0A2V1C1D7-F1
#
_cell.length_a   1.000
_cell.length_b   1.000
_cell.length_c   1.000
_cell.angle_alpha   90.00
_cell.angle_beta   90.00
_cell.angle_gamma   90.00
#
_symmetry.space_group_name_H-M   'P 1'
#
loop_
_entity.id
_entity.type
_entity.pdbx_description
1 polymer ?
#
loop_
_entity_poly.entity_id
_entity_poly.type
_entity_poly.pdbx_seq_one_letter_code
_entity_poly.pdbx_strand_id
1 'polypeptide(L)'
;MLSYKPFKGGSRRPKYSITMLPRNLLKRGSRREMHSPVMPILRKQTDNGLKNIAEEELYQYTRYRWLYNEPEQLANRYRRFDIPSLVNVSVNAVGCVELVKCFEGQYNKAMFLKMDNRAVVVAKLPHPNAGPAFYTTASEVATRKFLRGALSFPIPRVLAFSVDVDNPVGAEYIIEEKAEGEPLEKFWHQWGLESKLELVSQLVDLETKLSALTFQEHGCIYFKKDLEEKGILASAMLGDYSSKYTSAPIGFSFDEFAIGPLTEPKLWQGERALMKLHRGPWSDPLSYMRAIGENELKWMALHGKAQTKPYDILGHLENGEYPLLLQAYLRTLPKLATGPFPTSLSHPDLSPNNIFVDPHTKKITCITGWQSASVSEPFFQCKLPSMLVPTNRRYTEPQKDATESRNRRIATCLVAHYQKISSIKNAKHWSAVNIRNRSLLYDPVSLVTGALGRNDIFPLQRAMSDIIAQWDQITPAPQPHSVFLSKSERKFLIDQGKIHDLVVRCSQEYHDRGDILKGGMVRPGKFYTAALQQCRRDQRMFLEMADSEAMKNWFRRLWRHIFQREMK
;
A
#
# COMPACT_ATOMS: atom_id res chain seq x y z
N MET A 1 -25.36 24.94 44.47
CA MET A 1 -26.46 25.13 43.50
C MET A 1 -25.91 25.92 42.32
N LEU A 2 -25.77 25.29 41.15
CA LEU A 2 -25.83 25.95 39.82
C LEU A 2 -26.01 24.81 38.80
N SER A 3 -27.08 24.90 38.03
CA SER A 3 -27.73 23.80 37.32
C SER A 3 -27.05 23.41 36.01
N TYR A 4 -26.94 22.11 35.77
CA TYR A 4 -26.76 21.49 34.46
C TYR A 4 -27.98 21.75 33.55
N LYS A 5 -27.75 22.27 32.34
CA LYS A 5 -28.68 22.18 31.19
C LYS A 5 -28.03 21.33 30.09
N PRO A 6 -28.71 20.32 29.53
CA PRO A 6 -28.16 19.52 28.46
C PRO A 6 -28.32 20.23 27.10
N PHE A 7 -27.24 20.27 26.34
CA PHE A 7 -27.20 20.80 24.98
C PHE A 7 -27.85 19.80 24.02
N LYS A 8 -29.00 20.15 23.44
CA LYS A 8 -29.59 19.43 22.30
C LYS A 8 -28.81 19.79 21.03
N GLY A 9 -27.84 18.96 20.65
CA GLY A 9 -27.13 19.06 19.37
C GLY A 9 -27.95 18.42 18.26
N GLY A 10 -28.55 19.23 17.39
CA GLY A 10 -29.24 18.76 16.19
C GLY A 10 -28.25 18.17 15.17
N SER A 11 -28.49 16.93 14.77
CA SER A 11 -27.87 16.26 13.63
C SER A 11 -28.17 17.03 12.35
N ARG A 12 -27.25 17.90 11.91
CA ARG A 12 -27.23 18.41 10.53
C ARG A 12 -26.40 17.45 9.68
N ARG A 13 -27.11 16.60 8.92
CA ARG A 13 -26.54 15.72 7.91
C ARG A 13 -25.78 16.54 6.85
N PRO A 14 -24.57 16.16 6.43
CA PRO A 14 -23.94 16.78 5.27
C PRO A 14 -24.73 16.39 4.00
N LYS A 15 -25.30 17.38 3.32
CA LYS A 15 -25.79 17.22 1.96
C LYS A 15 -24.58 17.39 1.03
N TYR A 16 -24.02 16.28 0.57
CA TYR A 16 -23.15 16.30 -0.60
C TYR A 16 -23.99 16.79 -1.79
N SER A 17 -23.67 17.97 -2.31
CA SER A 17 -24.22 18.42 -3.58
C SER A 17 -23.62 17.53 -4.66
N ILE A 18 -24.41 16.58 -5.15
CA ILE A 18 -24.11 15.79 -6.34
C ILE A 18 -23.86 16.78 -7.47
N THR A 19 -22.62 16.93 -7.90
CA THR A 19 -22.29 17.67 -9.11
C THR A 19 -22.92 16.92 -10.28
N MET A 20 -24.05 17.44 -10.75
CA MET A 20 -24.81 16.88 -11.86
C MET A 20 -23.90 16.68 -13.08
N LEU A 21 -24.00 15.51 -13.70
CA LEU A 21 -23.40 15.23 -15.00
C LEU A 21 -23.76 16.34 -16.01
N PRO A 22 -22.88 16.67 -16.98
CA PRO A 22 -23.23 17.56 -18.08
C PRO A 22 -24.53 17.09 -18.75
N ARG A 23 -25.48 18.02 -18.93
CA ARG A 23 -26.85 17.79 -19.44
C ARG A 23 -26.95 17.17 -20.85
N ASN A 24 -25.84 16.82 -21.50
CA ASN A 24 -25.82 16.54 -22.93
C ASN A 24 -26.05 15.06 -23.31
N LEU A 25 -26.58 14.23 -22.40
CA LEU A 25 -26.98 12.83 -22.70
C LEU A 25 -28.46 12.52 -22.41
N LEU A 26 -29.32 13.53 -22.27
CA LEU A 26 -30.73 13.33 -21.88
C LEU A 26 -31.68 13.63 -23.05
N LYS A 27 -32.15 12.58 -23.75
CA LYS A 27 -33.49 12.63 -24.36
C LYS A 27 -34.50 12.38 -23.23
N ARG A 28 -35.39 13.36 -23.00
CA ARG A 28 -36.46 13.32 -21.99
C ARG A 28 -37.35 12.09 -22.19
N GLY A 29 -37.36 11.19 -21.21
CA GLY A 29 -38.34 10.12 -21.05
C GLY A 29 -39.14 10.32 -19.75
N SER A 30 -40.44 10.08 -19.82
CA SER A 30 -41.47 10.23 -18.79
C SER A 30 -41.14 9.63 -17.42
N ARG A 31 -41.63 10.26 -16.33
CA ARG A 31 -41.67 9.73 -14.96
C ARG A 31 -42.28 8.31 -14.98
N ARG A 32 -41.47 7.29 -14.70
CA ARG A 32 -41.95 5.96 -14.33
C ARG A 32 -41.92 5.81 -12.81
N GLU A 33 -42.95 5.15 -12.30
CA GLU A 33 -43.16 4.79 -10.90
C GLU A 33 -41.93 4.08 -10.30
N MET A 34 -41.62 4.38 -9.03
CA MET A 34 -40.57 3.71 -8.26
C MET A 34 -40.96 2.24 -8.03
N HIS A 35 -40.64 1.37 -8.99
CA HIS A 35 -40.56 -0.06 -8.74
C HIS A 35 -39.45 -0.33 -7.72
N SER A 36 -39.72 -1.21 -6.76
CA SER A 36 -38.69 -1.76 -5.86
C SER A 36 -37.52 -2.27 -6.71
N PRO A 37 -36.26 -1.90 -6.40
CA PRO A 37 -35.13 -2.25 -7.25
C PRO A 37 -35.02 -3.78 -7.32
N VAL A 38 -35.21 -4.33 -8.52
CA VAL A 38 -34.97 -5.75 -8.78
C VAL A 38 -33.50 -6.03 -8.43
N MET A 39 -33.26 -7.00 -7.55
CA MET A 39 -31.90 -7.38 -7.17
C MET A 39 -31.11 -7.78 -8.42
N PRO A 40 -29.89 -7.25 -8.62
CA PRO A 40 -29.08 -7.59 -9.78
C PRO A 40 -28.63 -9.04 -9.71
N ILE A 41 -28.33 -9.63 -10.88
CA ILE A 41 -27.69 -10.95 -10.93
C ILE A 41 -26.29 -10.84 -10.34
N LEU A 42 -25.99 -11.70 -9.36
CA LEU A 42 -24.69 -11.69 -8.67
C LEU A 42 -23.73 -12.68 -9.32
N ARG A 43 -22.56 -12.20 -9.74
CA ARG A 43 -21.51 -13.02 -10.35
C ARG A 43 -20.14 -12.72 -9.74
N LYS A 44 -19.20 -13.65 -9.89
CA LYS A 44 -17.77 -13.41 -9.68
C LYS A 44 -16.95 -13.75 -10.91
N GLN A 45 -15.86 -13.04 -11.08
CA GLN A 45 -14.82 -13.38 -12.02
C GLN A 45 -14.00 -14.55 -11.50
N THR A 46 -13.69 -15.48 -12.41
CA THR A 46 -12.85 -16.66 -12.19
C THR A 46 -11.88 -16.78 -13.36
N ASP A 47 -10.87 -17.62 -13.23
CA ASP A 47 -9.91 -17.88 -14.32
C ASP A 47 -10.61 -18.44 -15.59
N ASN A 48 -11.77 -19.09 -15.41
CA ASN A 48 -12.57 -19.69 -16.49
C ASN A 48 -13.77 -18.82 -16.93
N GLY A 49 -13.81 -17.55 -16.55
CA GLY A 49 -14.90 -16.62 -16.89
C GLY A 49 -15.77 -16.23 -15.69
N LEU A 50 -17.07 -15.99 -15.92
CA LEU A 50 -18.00 -15.54 -14.87
C LEU A 50 -18.78 -16.72 -14.27
N LYS A 51 -18.92 -16.72 -12.94
CA LYS A 51 -19.71 -17.72 -12.19
C LYS A 51 -20.79 -17.02 -11.38
N ASN A 52 -22.02 -17.55 -11.40
CA ASN A 52 -23.08 -17.12 -10.48
C ASN A 52 -22.71 -17.47 -9.03
N ILE A 53 -23.06 -16.58 -8.10
CA ILE A 53 -22.69 -16.72 -6.69
C ILE A 53 -23.85 -16.36 -5.76
N ALA A 54 -23.79 -16.87 -4.54
CA ALA A 54 -24.65 -16.39 -3.46
C ALA A 54 -24.20 -15.00 -2.99
N GLU A 55 -25.11 -14.27 -2.34
CA GLU A 55 -24.85 -12.94 -1.77
C GLU A 55 -23.65 -12.94 -0.82
N GLU A 56 -23.56 -13.93 0.07
CA GLU A 56 -22.49 -14.01 1.07
C GLU A 56 -21.09 -14.12 0.44
N GLU A 57 -20.98 -14.72 -0.76
CA GLU A 57 -19.71 -14.80 -1.49
C GLU A 57 -19.23 -13.43 -2.00
N LEU A 58 -20.13 -12.43 -2.11
CA LEU A 58 -19.72 -11.04 -2.40
C LEU A 58 -18.91 -10.48 -1.25
N TYR A 59 -19.32 -10.73 -0.01
CA TYR A 59 -18.70 -10.14 1.19
C TYR A 59 -17.36 -10.78 1.53
N GLN A 60 -17.26 -12.10 1.35
CA GLN A 60 -16.06 -12.88 1.67
C GLN A 60 -14.85 -12.52 0.81
N TYR A 61 -13.65 -12.75 1.33
CA TYR A 61 -12.42 -12.69 0.57
C TYR A 61 -12.14 -14.02 -0.13
N THR A 62 -11.87 -13.98 -1.42
CA THR A 62 -11.83 -15.21 -2.24
C THR A 62 -10.58 -15.39 -3.09
N ARG A 63 -9.63 -14.44 -3.09
CA ARG A 63 -8.46 -14.50 -3.98
C ARG A 63 -7.28 -15.30 -3.43
N TYR A 64 -7.04 -15.25 -2.13
CA TYR A 64 -5.93 -15.95 -1.46
C TYR A 64 -6.40 -16.62 -0.18
N ARG A 65 -5.66 -17.65 0.21
CA ARG A 65 -5.71 -18.30 1.52
C ARG A 65 -4.36 -18.13 2.20
N TRP A 66 -4.33 -18.28 3.52
CA TRP A 66 -3.10 -18.10 4.30
C TRP A 66 -2.69 -19.39 5.00
N LEU A 67 -1.38 -19.65 5.02
CA LEU A 67 -0.80 -20.76 5.78
C LEU A 67 -0.71 -20.45 7.29
N TYR A 68 -0.86 -19.18 7.66
CA TYR A 68 -0.78 -18.70 9.03
C TYR A 68 -1.86 -17.64 9.31
N ASN A 69 -2.47 -17.65 10.51
CA ASN A 69 -3.54 -16.74 10.95
C ASN A 69 -4.69 -16.53 9.95
N GLU A 70 -5.06 -17.57 9.20
CA GLU A 70 -6.06 -17.43 8.15
C GLU A 70 -7.42 -16.86 8.62
N PRO A 71 -8.01 -17.29 9.76
CA PRO A 71 -9.29 -16.74 10.20
C PRO A 71 -9.23 -15.21 10.39
N GLU A 72 -8.13 -14.70 10.95
CA GLU A 72 -7.90 -13.27 11.15
C GLU A 72 -7.70 -12.55 9.80
N GLN A 73 -6.92 -13.14 8.89
CA GLN A 73 -6.68 -12.58 7.55
C GLN A 73 -7.97 -12.51 6.70
N LEU A 74 -8.85 -13.49 6.83
CA LEU A 74 -10.17 -13.50 6.18
C LEU A 74 -11.13 -12.51 6.85
N ALA A 75 -11.17 -12.45 8.18
CA ALA A 75 -12.00 -11.49 8.92
C ALA A 75 -11.64 -10.04 8.58
N ASN A 76 -10.33 -9.74 8.53
CA ASN A 76 -9.81 -8.42 8.18
C ASN A 76 -10.07 -8.01 6.72
N ARG A 77 -10.54 -8.94 5.86
CA ARG A 77 -10.94 -8.70 4.46
C ARG A 77 -12.40 -9.00 4.18
N TYR A 78 -13.16 -9.39 5.20
CA TYR A 78 -14.59 -9.51 5.11
C TYR A 78 -15.21 -8.11 5.13
N ARG A 79 -16.08 -7.83 4.16
CA ARG A 79 -16.80 -6.55 4.11
C ARG A 79 -18.24 -6.79 3.69
N ARG A 80 -19.14 -6.67 4.67
CA ARG A 80 -20.59 -6.60 4.43
C ARG A 80 -20.98 -5.18 4.02
N PHE A 81 -21.96 -5.08 3.13
CA PHE A 81 -22.55 -3.82 2.66
C PHE A 81 -23.95 -4.09 2.11
N ASP A 82 -24.79 -3.07 2.05
CA ASP A 82 -26.14 -3.14 1.51
C ASP A 82 -26.10 -3.03 -0.03
N ILE A 83 -26.48 -4.11 -0.71
CA ILE A 83 -26.44 -4.19 -2.18
C ILE A 83 -27.46 -3.24 -2.82
N PRO A 84 -28.74 -3.19 -2.39
CA PRO A 84 -29.70 -2.24 -2.94
C PRO A 84 -29.23 -0.80 -2.84
N SER A 85 -28.67 -0.39 -1.69
CA SER A 85 -28.13 0.96 -1.49
C SER A 85 -26.90 1.21 -2.35
N LEU A 86 -26.00 0.23 -2.50
CA LEU A 86 -24.84 0.36 -3.39
C LEU A 86 -25.27 0.57 -4.84
N VAL A 87 -26.26 -0.18 -5.30
CA VAL A 87 -26.88 0.01 -6.61
C VAL A 87 -27.48 1.41 -6.69
N ASN A 88 -28.28 1.83 -5.71
CA ASN A 88 -28.93 3.14 -5.73
C ASN A 88 -27.93 4.31 -5.83
N VAL A 89 -26.84 4.30 -5.06
CA VAL A 89 -25.82 5.37 -5.12
C VAL A 89 -24.98 5.33 -6.40
N SER A 90 -24.93 4.18 -7.07
CA SER A 90 -24.23 4.03 -8.35
C SER A 90 -25.07 4.49 -9.53
N VAL A 91 -26.35 4.80 -9.31
CA VAL A 91 -27.34 4.87 -10.36
C VAL A 91 -28.23 6.10 -10.22
N ASN A 92 -27.83 7.20 -10.86
CA ASN A 92 -28.68 8.38 -11.04
C ASN A 92 -29.75 8.12 -12.14
N ALA A 93 -30.70 7.21 -11.90
CA ALA A 93 -31.92 6.91 -12.70
C ALA A 93 -31.87 5.78 -13.78
N VAL A 94 -31.03 4.77 -13.61
CA VAL A 94 -30.88 3.58 -14.50
C VAL A 94 -31.14 2.28 -13.69
N GLY A 95 -31.39 1.13 -14.31
CA GLY A 95 -31.38 -0.16 -13.58
C GLY A 95 -29.97 -0.75 -13.54
N CYS A 96 -29.58 -1.42 -12.45
CA CYS A 96 -28.41 -2.31 -12.45
C CYS A 96 -28.89 -3.75 -12.71
N VAL A 97 -28.37 -4.37 -13.78
CA VAL A 97 -28.79 -5.71 -14.21
C VAL A 97 -27.89 -6.81 -13.64
N GLU A 98 -26.61 -6.51 -13.46
CA GLU A 98 -25.61 -7.48 -13.03
C GLU A 98 -24.53 -6.82 -12.19
N LEU A 99 -24.18 -7.46 -11.08
CA LEU A 99 -23.10 -7.08 -10.20
C LEU A 99 -22.04 -8.18 -10.24
N VAL A 100 -20.86 -7.85 -10.75
CA VAL A 100 -19.75 -8.78 -10.95
C VAL A 100 -18.61 -8.46 -10.00
N LYS A 101 -18.35 -9.35 -9.05
CA LYS A 101 -17.17 -9.32 -8.19
C LYS A 101 -15.90 -9.57 -9.01
N CYS A 102 -15.00 -8.60 -9.02
CA CYS A 102 -13.71 -8.72 -9.70
C CYS A 102 -12.73 -9.57 -8.88
N PHE A 103 -11.58 -9.90 -9.47
CA PHE A 103 -10.45 -10.42 -8.70
C PHE A 103 -10.03 -9.40 -7.63
N GLU A 104 -10.22 -9.76 -6.36
CA GLU A 104 -10.05 -8.83 -5.23
C GLU A 104 -8.60 -8.41 -5.03
N GLY A 105 -8.34 -7.17 -4.62
CA GLY A 105 -7.00 -6.75 -4.19
C GLY A 105 -6.64 -7.32 -2.82
N GLN A 106 -5.59 -6.84 -2.17
CA GLN A 106 -5.36 -7.15 -0.74
C GLN A 106 -6.11 -6.22 0.21
N TYR A 107 -6.48 -5.03 -0.28
CA TYR A 107 -7.03 -3.93 0.52
C TYR A 107 -8.41 -3.50 0.05
N ASN A 108 -8.87 -3.93 -1.12
CA ASN A 108 -10.17 -3.51 -1.64
C ASN A 108 -10.91 -4.62 -2.33
N LYS A 109 -12.23 -4.55 -2.19
CA LYS A 109 -13.20 -5.24 -3.02
C LYS A 109 -13.57 -4.32 -4.18
N ALA A 110 -13.46 -4.82 -5.41
CA ALA A 110 -13.89 -4.12 -6.61
C ALA A 110 -14.98 -4.93 -7.30
N MET A 111 -16.01 -4.24 -7.79
CA MET A 111 -17.14 -4.86 -8.48
C MET A 111 -17.51 -4.05 -9.71
N PHE A 112 -17.78 -4.72 -10.82
CA PHE A 112 -18.42 -4.10 -11.97
C PHE A 112 -19.93 -4.10 -11.76
N LEU A 113 -20.55 -2.93 -11.88
CA LEU A 113 -21.99 -2.78 -11.94
C LEU A 113 -22.34 -2.54 -13.41
N LYS A 114 -23.00 -3.53 -14.01
CA LYS A 114 -23.52 -3.42 -15.38
C LYS A 114 -24.92 -2.84 -15.32
N MET A 115 -25.10 -1.75 -16.03
CA MET A 115 -26.35 -1.01 -16.11
C MET A 115 -27.23 -1.54 -17.25
N ASP A 116 -28.53 -1.26 -17.21
CA ASP A 116 -29.48 -1.66 -18.25
C ASP A 116 -29.14 -1.08 -19.64
N ASN A 117 -28.51 0.10 -19.66
CA ASN A 117 -28.04 0.80 -20.85
C ASN A 117 -26.65 0.32 -21.31
N ARG A 118 -26.17 -0.80 -20.75
CA ARG A 118 -24.88 -1.43 -21.01
C ARG A 118 -23.65 -0.65 -20.52
N ALA A 119 -23.84 0.50 -19.87
CA ALA A 119 -22.74 1.17 -19.20
C ALA A 119 -22.20 0.29 -18.06
N VAL A 120 -20.90 0.41 -17.79
CA VAL A 120 -20.24 -0.30 -16.69
C VAL A 120 -19.55 0.71 -15.81
N VAL A 121 -19.90 0.72 -14.54
CA VAL A 121 -19.20 1.48 -13.49
C VAL A 121 -18.53 0.50 -12.54
N VAL A 122 -17.51 0.98 -11.84
CA VAL A 122 -16.79 0.21 -10.82
C VAL A 122 -17.20 0.73 -9.46
N ALA A 123 -17.59 -0.17 -8.56
CA ALA A 123 -17.69 0.11 -7.14
C ALA A 123 -16.45 -0.48 -6.45
N LYS A 124 -15.72 0.37 -5.75
CA LYS A 124 -14.56 0.02 -4.93
C LYS A 124 -14.89 0.25 -3.47
N LEU A 125 -14.74 -0.79 -2.64
CA LEU A 125 -14.94 -0.72 -1.19
C LEU A 125 -13.66 -1.19 -0.47
N PRO A 126 -13.09 -0.37 0.43
CA PRO A 126 -11.94 -0.77 1.22
C PRO A 126 -12.31 -1.90 2.19
N HIS A 127 -11.42 -2.88 2.31
CA HIS A 127 -11.48 -3.87 3.38
C HIS A 127 -11.10 -3.24 4.73
N PRO A 128 -11.47 -3.85 5.87
CA PRO A 128 -11.06 -3.36 7.19
C PRO A 128 -9.55 -3.17 7.36
N ASN A 129 -8.72 -3.96 6.66
CA ASN A 129 -7.26 -3.83 6.66
C ASN A 129 -6.69 -2.76 5.70
N ALA A 130 -7.53 -2.05 4.94
CA ALA A 130 -7.10 -1.08 3.92
C ALA A 130 -6.40 0.16 4.48
N GLY A 131 -6.52 0.39 5.78
CA GLY A 131 -6.12 1.61 6.45
C GLY A 131 -7.26 2.15 7.30
N PRO A 132 -7.06 3.28 7.96
CA PRO A 132 -8.08 3.87 8.83
C PRO A 132 -9.28 4.33 8.01
N ALA A 133 -10.48 4.12 8.55
CA ALA A 133 -11.71 4.67 7.99
C ALA A 133 -11.61 6.20 7.89
N PHE A 134 -12.38 6.79 6.98
CA PHE A 134 -12.27 8.15 6.48
C PHE A 134 -10.99 8.44 5.72
N TYR A 135 -9.81 8.28 6.32
CA TYR A 135 -8.59 8.81 5.72
C TYR A 135 -8.20 8.11 4.42
N THR A 136 -8.36 6.78 4.36
CA THR A 136 -8.02 5.98 3.17
C THR A 136 -8.80 6.46 1.94
N THR A 137 -10.13 6.54 2.05
CA THR A 137 -10.99 6.96 0.93
C THR A 137 -10.90 8.46 0.67
N ALA A 138 -10.87 9.30 1.71
CA ALA A 138 -10.79 10.75 1.56
C ALA A 138 -9.50 11.16 0.81
N SER A 139 -8.35 10.58 1.20
CA SER A 139 -7.09 10.91 0.56
C SER A 139 -7.01 10.38 -0.88
N GLU A 140 -7.49 9.17 -1.13
CA GLU A 140 -7.48 8.61 -2.48
C GLU A 140 -8.30 9.47 -3.45
N VAL A 141 -9.52 9.86 -3.06
CA VAL A 141 -10.40 10.68 -3.90
C VAL A 141 -9.79 12.05 -4.14
N ALA A 142 -9.27 12.71 -3.11
CA ALA A 142 -8.63 14.02 -3.23
C ALA A 142 -7.40 13.95 -4.14
N THR A 143 -6.52 12.97 -3.94
CA THR A 143 -5.33 12.77 -4.78
C THR A 143 -5.70 12.58 -6.24
N ARG A 144 -6.72 11.77 -6.53
CA ARG A 144 -7.15 11.50 -7.91
C ARG A 144 -7.78 12.74 -8.56
N LYS A 145 -8.58 13.51 -7.82
CA LYS A 145 -9.14 14.77 -8.33
C LYS A 145 -8.02 15.79 -8.59
N PHE A 146 -7.06 15.89 -7.68
CA PHE A 146 -5.87 16.73 -7.84
C PHE A 146 -5.08 16.36 -9.10
N LEU A 147 -4.74 15.08 -9.28
CA LEU A 147 -3.95 14.63 -10.44
C LEU A 147 -4.67 14.81 -11.78
N ARG A 148 -5.97 14.53 -11.83
CA ARG A 148 -6.76 14.78 -13.04
C ARG A 148 -6.88 16.26 -13.35
N GLY A 149 -7.10 17.10 -12.33
CA GLY A 149 -7.22 18.54 -12.50
C GLY A 149 -5.90 19.21 -12.86
N ALA A 150 -4.83 18.93 -12.12
CA ALA A 150 -3.54 19.60 -12.28
C ALA A 150 -2.75 19.10 -13.50
N LEU A 151 -2.77 17.78 -13.80
CA LEU A 151 -1.89 17.16 -14.79
C LEU A 151 -2.62 16.47 -15.95
N SER A 152 -3.95 16.47 -15.97
CA SER A 152 -4.74 15.61 -16.88
C SER A 152 -4.27 14.15 -16.83
N PHE A 153 -3.91 13.67 -15.63
CA PHE A 153 -3.33 12.34 -15.46
C PHE A 153 -4.34 11.24 -15.85
N PRO A 154 -3.93 10.18 -16.57
CA PRO A 154 -4.83 9.13 -17.01
C PRO A 154 -5.28 8.24 -15.84
N ILE A 155 -6.40 8.60 -15.20
CA ILE A 155 -6.96 7.95 -14.00
C ILE A 155 -8.47 7.87 -14.20
N PRO A 156 -9.19 6.82 -13.73
CA PRO A 156 -10.65 6.77 -13.88
C PRO A 156 -11.32 7.92 -13.12
N ARG A 157 -12.40 8.47 -13.65
CA ARG A 157 -13.14 9.56 -12.97
C ARG A 157 -13.94 9.00 -11.80
N VAL A 158 -13.81 9.64 -10.64
CA VAL A 158 -14.70 9.39 -9.50
C VAL A 158 -16.07 10.00 -9.80
N LEU A 159 -17.12 9.19 -9.73
CA LEU A 159 -18.51 9.56 -10.01
C LEU A 159 -19.27 9.87 -8.72
N ALA A 160 -19.05 9.06 -7.68
CA ALA A 160 -19.60 9.26 -6.34
C ALA A 160 -18.68 8.60 -5.32
N PHE A 161 -18.70 9.05 -4.07
CA PHE A 161 -17.98 8.39 -2.99
C PHE A 161 -18.64 8.70 -1.64
N SER A 162 -18.37 7.86 -0.65
CA SER A 162 -18.66 8.15 0.76
C SER A 162 -17.46 7.74 1.61
N VAL A 163 -17.05 8.64 2.50
CA VAL A 163 -16.02 8.42 3.52
C VAL A 163 -16.61 8.06 4.88
N ASP A 164 -17.93 8.18 5.03
CA ASP A 164 -18.67 7.82 6.23
C ASP A 164 -19.21 6.40 6.08
N VAL A 165 -19.05 5.58 7.12
CA VAL A 165 -19.57 4.20 7.16
C VAL A 165 -21.06 4.14 7.51
N ASP A 166 -21.61 5.20 8.11
CA ASP A 166 -23.03 5.29 8.50
C ASP A 166 -23.95 5.65 7.33
N ASN A 167 -23.39 5.72 6.12
CA ASN A 167 -24.17 5.90 4.89
C ASN A 167 -25.04 4.64 4.60
N PRO A 168 -26.08 4.72 3.77
CA PRO A 168 -26.99 3.59 3.49
C PRO A 168 -26.32 2.31 2.98
N VAL A 169 -25.16 2.40 2.32
CA VAL A 169 -24.37 1.24 1.88
C VAL A 169 -23.75 0.48 3.07
N GLY A 170 -23.56 1.14 4.22
CA GLY A 170 -22.95 0.56 5.42
C GLY A 170 -21.42 0.42 5.34
N ALA A 171 -20.78 1.07 4.36
CA ALA A 171 -19.33 1.04 4.16
C ALA A 171 -18.85 2.25 3.36
N GLU A 172 -17.59 2.62 3.53
CA GLU A 172 -16.91 3.54 2.61
C GLU A 172 -16.93 2.97 1.18
N TYR A 173 -17.08 3.84 0.20
CA TYR A 173 -17.07 3.43 -1.20
C TYR A 173 -16.57 4.53 -2.12
N ILE A 174 -16.08 4.10 -3.28
CA ILE A 174 -15.83 4.94 -4.45
C ILE A 174 -16.56 4.29 -5.63
N ILE A 175 -17.47 5.04 -6.26
CA ILE A 175 -18.06 4.70 -7.56
C ILE A 175 -17.30 5.48 -8.63
N GLU A 176 -16.83 4.79 -9.66
CA GLU A 176 -15.97 5.35 -10.68
C GLU A 176 -16.24 4.77 -12.07
N GLU A 177 -15.72 5.45 -13.09
CA GLU A 177 -15.67 4.91 -14.45
C GLU A 177 -14.82 3.64 -14.49
N LYS A 178 -15.18 2.68 -15.35
CA LYS A 178 -14.29 1.56 -15.66
C LYS A 178 -13.02 2.11 -16.31
N ALA A 179 -11.86 1.66 -15.83
CA ALA A 179 -10.57 2.00 -16.44
C ALA A 179 -10.54 1.58 -17.92
N GLU A 180 -10.08 2.49 -18.77
CA GLU A 180 -9.93 2.25 -20.20
C GLU A 180 -8.75 1.32 -20.49
N GLY A 181 -8.90 0.42 -21.47
CA GLY A 181 -7.91 -0.59 -21.82
C GLY A 181 -8.02 -1.85 -20.95
N GLU A 182 -6.93 -2.63 -20.93
CA GLU A 182 -6.85 -3.90 -20.22
C GLU A 182 -5.62 -3.93 -19.31
N PRO A 183 -5.66 -4.64 -18.16
CA PRO A 183 -4.51 -4.72 -17.25
C PRO A 183 -3.27 -5.28 -17.95
N LEU A 184 -2.13 -4.61 -17.77
CA LEU A 184 -0.84 -4.98 -18.36
C LEU A 184 -0.41 -6.40 -18.00
N GLU A 185 -0.76 -6.88 -16.80
CA GLU A 185 -0.47 -8.25 -16.32
C GLU A 185 -0.86 -9.32 -17.35
N LYS A 186 -1.95 -9.12 -18.10
CA LYS A 186 -2.42 -10.08 -19.12
C LYS A 186 -1.45 -10.24 -20.30
N PHE A 187 -0.68 -9.20 -20.61
CA PHE A 187 0.13 -9.15 -21.83
C PHE A 187 1.64 -9.06 -21.57
N TRP A 188 2.05 -8.64 -20.37
CA TRP A 188 3.45 -8.36 -20.06
C TRP A 188 4.39 -9.52 -20.41
N HIS A 189 4.02 -10.75 -20.08
CA HIS A 189 4.87 -11.91 -20.37
C HIS A 189 4.91 -12.29 -21.86
N GLN A 190 3.91 -11.88 -22.64
CA GLN A 190 3.77 -12.18 -24.06
C GLN A 190 4.46 -11.13 -24.95
N TRP A 191 4.63 -9.91 -24.45
CA TRP A 191 5.24 -8.81 -25.20
C TRP A 191 6.74 -9.01 -25.41
N GLY A 192 7.21 -8.65 -26.63
CA GLY A 192 8.62 -8.58 -26.98
C GLY A 192 9.36 -7.43 -26.28
N LEU A 193 10.70 -7.49 -26.28
CA LEU A 193 11.56 -6.53 -25.58
C LEU A 193 11.30 -5.08 -26.00
N GLU A 194 11.17 -4.81 -27.30
CA GLU A 194 10.95 -3.45 -27.83
C GLU A 194 9.68 -2.82 -27.26
N SER A 195 8.57 -3.58 -27.23
CA SER A 195 7.31 -3.11 -26.65
C SER A 195 7.40 -2.86 -25.14
N LYS A 196 8.19 -3.66 -24.43
CA LYS A 196 8.44 -3.46 -23.00
C LYS A 196 9.30 -2.21 -22.76
N LEU A 197 10.31 -1.97 -23.58
CA LEU A 197 11.15 -0.77 -23.50
C LEU A 197 10.32 0.49 -23.77
N GLU A 198 9.44 0.46 -24.76
CA GLU A 198 8.52 1.57 -25.07
C GLU A 198 7.53 1.83 -23.94
N LEU A 199 6.98 0.78 -23.32
CA LEU A 199 6.14 0.95 -22.13
C LEU A 199 6.92 1.55 -20.96
N VAL A 200 8.15 1.09 -20.72
CA VAL A 200 9.03 1.65 -19.67
C VAL A 200 9.28 3.14 -19.93
N SER A 201 9.51 3.56 -21.18
CA SER A 201 9.63 4.97 -21.52
C SER A 201 8.38 5.78 -21.16
N GLN A 202 7.18 5.24 -21.44
CA GLN A 202 5.90 5.87 -21.08
C GLN A 202 5.71 5.98 -19.56
N LEU A 203 6.13 4.96 -18.80
CA LEU A 203 6.09 5.00 -17.34
C LEU A 203 6.98 6.10 -16.77
N VAL A 204 8.21 6.22 -17.29
CA VAL A 204 9.12 7.29 -16.88
C VAL A 204 8.55 8.67 -17.24
N ASP A 205 7.83 8.80 -18.37
CA ASP A 205 7.14 10.05 -18.70
C ASP A 205 6.05 10.41 -17.69
N LEU A 206 5.28 9.43 -17.22
CA LEU A 206 4.28 9.63 -16.17
C LEU A 206 4.92 9.97 -14.82
N GLU A 207 5.99 9.30 -14.42
CA GLU A 207 6.74 9.62 -13.20
C GLU A 207 7.35 11.02 -13.26
N THR A 208 7.90 11.40 -14.42
CA THR A 208 8.45 12.74 -14.67
C THR A 208 7.38 13.82 -14.50
N LYS A 209 6.15 13.57 -15.01
CA LYS A 209 5.00 14.47 -14.80
C LYS A 209 4.65 14.64 -13.33
N LEU A 210 4.64 13.55 -12.55
CA LEU A 210 4.33 13.60 -11.11
C LEU A 210 5.40 14.38 -10.34
N SER A 211 6.68 14.11 -10.59
CA SER A 211 7.79 14.78 -9.91
C SER A 211 7.97 16.25 -10.29
N ALA A 212 7.33 16.70 -11.37
CA ALA A 212 7.34 18.10 -11.76
C ALA A 212 6.47 18.97 -10.84
N LEU A 213 5.52 18.36 -10.12
CA LEU A 213 4.81 19.02 -9.03
C LEU A 213 5.58 18.80 -7.74
N THR A 214 5.99 19.90 -7.11
CA THR A 214 6.71 19.84 -5.83
C THR A 214 5.85 20.37 -4.70
N PHE A 215 6.13 19.91 -3.49
CA PHE A 215 5.42 20.27 -2.28
C PHE A 215 6.42 20.57 -1.16
N GLN A 216 5.99 21.33 -0.16
CA GLN A 216 6.82 21.68 1.00
C GLN A 216 6.73 20.69 2.15
N GLU A 217 5.77 19.75 2.12
CA GLU A 217 5.51 18.86 3.24
C GLU A 217 5.29 17.40 2.83
N HIS A 218 5.67 16.49 3.72
CA HIS A 218 5.38 15.07 3.67
C HIS A 218 4.01 14.78 4.28
N GLY A 219 3.11 14.22 3.50
CA GLY A 219 1.82 13.71 3.95
C GLY A 219 0.96 13.19 2.81
N CYS A 220 -0.32 12.98 3.08
CA CYS A 220 -1.30 12.59 2.07
C CYS A 220 -2.12 13.81 1.64
N ILE A 221 -2.57 13.85 0.37
CA ILE A 221 -3.44 14.92 -0.13
C ILE A 221 -4.88 14.62 0.29
N TYR A 222 -5.61 15.63 0.78
CA TYR A 222 -7.02 15.58 1.14
C TYR A 222 -7.76 16.81 0.61
N PHE A 223 -9.10 16.77 0.62
CA PHE A 223 -9.88 17.99 0.57
C PHE A 223 -9.74 18.75 1.88
N LYS A 224 -9.39 20.03 1.79
CA LYS A 224 -9.20 20.91 2.94
C LYS A 224 -10.43 20.92 3.86
N LYS A 225 -11.62 21.04 3.25
CA LYS A 225 -12.91 21.04 3.94
C LYS A 225 -13.14 19.79 4.78
N ASP A 226 -12.81 18.60 4.25
CA ASP A 226 -13.03 17.34 4.96
C ASP A 226 -12.16 17.23 6.22
N LEU A 227 -10.95 17.79 6.18
CA LEU A 227 -10.06 17.86 7.35
C LEU A 227 -10.54 18.89 8.36
N GLU A 228 -10.99 20.07 7.92
CA GLU A 228 -11.55 21.13 8.77
C GLU A 228 -12.80 20.66 9.52
N GLU A 229 -13.73 20.00 8.83
CA GLU A 229 -14.96 19.46 9.44
C GLU A 229 -14.69 18.43 10.54
N LYS A 230 -13.59 17.68 10.43
CA LYS A 230 -13.17 16.70 11.44
C LYS A 230 -12.18 17.25 12.48
N GLY A 231 -11.78 18.53 12.37
CA GLY A 231 -10.77 19.13 13.25
C GLY A 231 -9.41 18.43 13.17
N ILE A 232 -9.05 17.91 11.99
CA ILE A 232 -7.79 17.20 11.77
C ILE A 232 -6.70 18.21 11.40
N LEU A 233 -5.53 18.09 12.04
CA LEU A 233 -4.38 18.91 11.70
C LEU A 233 -3.98 18.70 10.24
N ALA A 234 -3.86 19.81 9.52
CA ALA A 234 -3.52 19.85 8.11
C ALA A 234 -2.68 21.09 7.84
N SER A 235 -1.93 21.05 6.74
CA SER A 235 -1.22 22.22 6.23
C SER A 235 -1.76 22.63 4.87
N ALA A 236 -1.58 23.91 4.57
CA ALA A 236 -1.84 24.40 3.23
C ALA A 236 -0.93 23.66 2.25
N MET A 237 -1.49 23.31 1.09
CA MET A 237 -0.74 22.62 0.05
C MET A 237 0.16 23.65 -0.68
N LEU A 238 1.31 23.94 -0.07
CA LEU A 238 2.32 24.85 -0.62
C LEU A 238 3.29 24.06 -1.51
N GLY A 239 3.61 24.61 -2.68
CA GLY A 239 4.42 23.92 -3.67
C GLY A 239 4.58 24.68 -4.97
N ASP A 240 5.46 24.19 -5.84
CA ASP A 240 5.53 24.65 -7.23
C ASP A 240 4.68 23.73 -8.11
N TYR A 241 3.58 24.30 -8.61
CA TYR A 241 2.66 23.64 -9.54
C TYR A 241 2.79 24.19 -10.95
N SER A 242 3.71 25.12 -11.20
CA SER A 242 3.95 25.70 -12.52
C SER A 242 4.95 24.83 -13.27
N SER A 243 4.44 23.90 -14.07
CA SER A 243 5.26 23.05 -14.92
C SER A 243 4.72 23.02 -16.35
N LYS A 244 5.56 22.65 -17.32
CA LYS A 244 5.12 22.38 -18.71
C LYS A 244 4.10 21.24 -18.82
N TYR A 245 3.93 20.45 -17.76
CA TYR A 245 2.96 19.35 -17.70
C TYR A 245 1.64 19.75 -17.02
N THR A 246 1.63 20.91 -16.35
CA THR A 246 0.46 21.43 -15.68
C THR A 246 -0.55 21.87 -16.73
N SER A 247 -1.76 21.34 -16.61
CA SER A 247 -2.88 21.56 -17.54
C SER A 247 -4.16 21.89 -16.79
N ALA A 248 -4.02 22.58 -15.65
CA ALA A 248 -5.13 23.00 -14.79
C ALA A 248 -6.17 23.80 -15.59
N PRO A 249 -7.43 23.33 -15.69
CA PRO A 249 -8.47 24.06 -16.39
C PRO A 249 -8.82 25.36 -15.63
N ILE A 250 -9.40 26.32 -16.36
CA ILE A 250 -9.89 27.57 -15.77
C ILE A 250 -10.87 27.24 -14.64
N GLY A 251 -10.61 27.77 -13.45
CA GLY A 251 -11.41 27.53 -12.25
C GLY A 251 -10.98 26.33 -11.39
N PHE A 252 -9.96 25.57 -11.77
CA PHE A 252 -9.31 24.62 -10.86
C PHE A 252 -8.53 25.39 -9.80
N SER A 253 -8.89 25.21 -8.53
CA SER A 253 -8.22 25.86 -7.40
C SER A 253 -7.41 24.84 -6.63
N PHE A 254 -6.11 25.11 -6.45
CA PHE A 254 -5.23 24.32 -5.61
C PHE A 254 -5.58 24.45 -4.11
N ASP A 255 -6.25 25.54 -3.72
CA ASP A 255 -6.62 25.84 -2.33
C ASP A 255 -7.74 24.94 -1.79
N GLU A 256 -8.41 24.16 -2.66
CA GLU A 256 -9.37 23.13 -2.23
C GLU A 256 -8.69 21.92 -1.56
N PHE A 257 -7.37 21.80 -1.71
CA PHE A 257 -6.58 20.69 -1.20
C PHE A 257 -5.70 21.09 -0.02
N ALA A 258 -5.39 20.11 0.83
CA ALA A 258 -4.48 20.25 1.96
C ALA A 258 -3.63 19.00 2.11
N ILE A 259 -2.46 19.14 2.75
CA ILE A 259 -1.65 17.99 3.16
C ILE A 259 -2.05 17.61 4.59
N GLY A 260 -2.39 16.34 4.77
CA GLY A 260 -2.81 15.78 6.04
C GLY A 260 -2.05 14.49 6.40
N PRO A 261 -2.54 13.75 7.41
CA PRO A 261 -1.88 12.57 7.93
C PRO A 261 -1.70 11.45 6.89
N LEU A 262 -0.63 10.65 7.03
CA LEU A 262 -0.42 9.46 6.21
C LEU A 262 -1.49 8.39 6.46
N THR A 263 -1.84 7.66 5.40
CA THR A 263 -2.91 6.66 5.37
C THR A 263 -2.43 5.21 5.40
N GLU A 264 -1.11 4.97 5.32
CA GLU A 264 -0.55 3.62 5.24
C GLU A 264 -1.07 2.73 6.39
N PRO A 265 -1.63 1.53 6.11
CA PRO A 265 -2.27 0.69 7.12
C PRO A 265 -1.42 0.44 8.36
N LYS A 266 -0.10 0.24 8.18
CA LYS A 266 0.86 -0.01 9.26
C LYS A 266 0.87 1.07 10.36
N LEU A 267 0.52 2.31 10.04
CA LEU A 267 0.45 3.43 11.00
C LEU A 267 -0.82 3.42 11.86
N TRP A 268 -1.78 2.56 11.51
CA TRP A 268 -3.14 2.51 12.04
C TRP A 268 -3.56 1.08 12.43
N GLN A 269 -2.64 0.13 12.52
CA GLN A 269 -2.94 -1.26 12.90
C GLN A 269 -3.04 -1.44 14.43
N GLY A 270 -4.03 -2.22 14.88
CA GLY A 270 -4.22 -2.58 16.28
C GLY A 270 -4.46 -1.37 17.17
N GLU A 271 -3.84 -1.34 18.34
CA GLU A 271 -4.02 -0.26 19.33
C GLU A 271 -3.50 1.09 18.82
N ARG A 272 -2.59 1.09 17.84
CA ARG A 272 -2.10 2.34 17.22
C ARG A 272 -3.27 3.16 16.67
N ALA A 273 -4.29 2.52 16.10
CA ALA A 273 -5.47 3.19 15.53
C ALA A 273 -6.14 4.16 16.53
N LEU A 274 -6.16 3.80 17.81
CA LEU A 274 -6.84 4.52 18.88
C LEU A 274 -5.92 5.53 19.58
N MET A 275 -4.62 5.49 19.30
CA MET A 275 -3.63 6.37 19.92
C MET A 275 -3.48 7.69 19.16
N LYS A 276 -3.28 8.76 19.94
CA LYS A 276 -2.85 10.08 19.45
C LYS A 276 -1.36 10.06 19.09
N LEU A 277 -1.05 9.51 17.93
CA LEU A 277 0.30 9.45 17.36
C LEU A 277 0.49 10.55 16.31
N HIS A 278 1.73 11.01 16.14
CA HIS A 278 2.05 12.02 15.13
C HIS A 278 2.14 11.35 13.76
N ARG A 279 1.20 11.66 12.87
CA ARG A 279 1.07 11.00 11.56
C ARG A 279 1.24 11.95 10.37
N GLY A 280 1.76 13.13 10.67
CA GLY A 280 1.99 14.18 9.71
C GLY A 280 0.91 15.26 9.78
N PRO A 281 1.05 16.31 8.95
CA PRO A 281 2.13 16.46 7.98
C PRO A 281 3.49 16.82 8.60
N TRP A 282 4.57 16.75 7.83
CA TRP A 282 5.92 17.15 8.25
C TRP A 282 6.62 18.00 7.20
N SER A 283 7.29 19.08 7.61
CA SER A 283 8.05 19.97 6.73
C SER A 283 9.45 19.46 6.38
N ASP A 284 9.97 18.48 7.11
CA ASP A 284 11.33 17.96 6.92
C ASP A 284 11.42 16.45 7.17
N PRO A 285 12.38 15.75 6.52
CA PRO A 285 12.53 14.31 6.66
C PRO A 285 12.90 13.86 8.06
N LEU A 286 13.70 14.62 8.80
CA LEU A 286 14.16 14.24 10.14
C LEU A 286 12.97 14.18 11.11
N SER A 287 12.05 15.14 11.03
CA SER A 287 10.81 15.16 11.82
C SER A 287 9.93 13.95 11.53
N TYR A 288 9.78 13.55 10.26
CA TYR A 288 9.05 12.33 9.89
C TYR A 288 9.71 11.07 10.48
N MET A 289 11.02 10.90 10.26
CA MET A 289 11.77 9.74 10.74
C MET A 289 11.77 9.65 12.26
N ARG A 290 11.89 10.79 12.95
CA ARG A 290 11.81 10.84 14.42
C ARG A 290 10.42 10.44 14.90
N ALA A 291 9.37 11.00 14.28
CA ALA A 291 7.99 10.75 14.69
C ALA A 291 7.62 9.26 14.60
N ILE A 292 8.03 8.53 13.56
CA ILE A 292 7.72 7.09 13.47
C ILE A 292 8.39 6.28 14.58
N GLY A 293 9.61 6.63 15.00
CA GLY A 293 10.29 5.95 16.13
C GLY A 293 9.69 6.32 17.48
N GLU A 294 9.37 7.59 17.70
CA GLU A 294 8.70 8.06 18.92
C GLU A 294 7.30 7.47 19.08
N ASN A 295 6.57 7.33 17.98
CA ASN A 295 5.26 6.70 17.98
C ASN A 295 5.32 5.25 18.46
N GLU A 296 6.35 4.49 18.04
CA GLU A 296 6.56 3.11 18.50
C GLU A 296 6.95 3.05 19.99
N LEU A 297 7.79 3.97 20.47
CA LEU A 297 8.09 4.07 21.91
C LEU A 297 6.84 4.38 22.74
N LYS A 298 5.98 5.30 22.27
CA LYS A 298 4.70 5.63 22.92
C LYS A 298 3.77 4.42 22.95
N TRP A 299 3.67 3.70 21.83
CA TRP A 299 2.86 2.48 21.76
C TRP A 299 3.39 1.39 22.71
N MET A 300 4.70 1.18 22.75
CA MET A 300 5.34 0.23 23.68
C MET A 300 5.09 0.58 25.15
N ALA A 301 5.14 1.86 25.51
CA ALA A 301 4.91 2.30 26.89
C ALA A 301 3.49 1.97 27.38
N LEU A 302 2.48 2.06 26.50
CA LEU A 302 1.08 1.82 26.85
C LEU A 302 0.63 0.37 26.64
N HIS A 303 1.11 -0.28 25.58
CA HIS A 303 0.60 -1.58 25.12
C HIS A 303 1.65 -2.70 25.09
N GLY A 304 2.95 -2.35 25.14
CA GLY A 304 4.03 -3.33 25.05
C GLY A 304 4.04 -4.36 26.19
N LYS A 305 3.54 -3.99 27.38
CA LYS A 305 3.44 -4.91 28.54
C LYS A 305 2.23 -5.86 28.49
N ALA A 306 1.21 -5.55 27.70
CA ALA A 306 -0.05 -6.31 27.67
C ALA A 306 -0.05 -7.47 26.65
N GLN A 307 1.01 -7.63 25.86
CA GLN A 307 1.08 -8.64 24.79
C GLN A 307 1.62 -10.01 25.23
N THR A 308 1.77 -10.27 26.54
CA THR A 308 2.05 -11.62 27.08
C THR A 308 0.83 -12.54 26.88
N LYS A 309 0.54 -12.93 25.64
CA LYS A 309 -0.42 -14.00 25.34
C LYS A 309 0.22 -15.36 25.69
N PRO A 310 -0.56 -16.41 26.05
CA PRO A 310 -0.03 -17.71 26.45
C PRO A 310 0.80 -18.46 25.39
N TYR A 311 0.84 -17.97 24.15
CA TYR A 311 1.60 -18.53 23.02
C TYR A 311 2.69 -17.56 22.51
N ASP A 312 3.07 -16.59 23.35
CA ASP A 312 4.03 -15.55 23.03
C ASP A 312 5.48 -16.00 23.24
N ILE A 313 6.01 -16.71 22.24
CA ILE A 313 7.41 -17.16 22.19
C ILE A 313 8.36 -15.96 22.07
N LEU A 314 7.85 -14.72 21.91
CA LEU A 314 8.63 -13.48 22.00
C LEU A 314 8.91 -13.04 23.43
N GLY A 315 8.42 -13.73 24.46
CA GLY A 315 8.71 -13.46 25.88
C GLY A 315 10.18 -13.53 26.31
N HIS A 316 11.13 -13.64 25.37
CA HIS A 316 12.58 -13.50 25.61
C HIS A 316 13.26 -12.43 24.75
N LEU A 317 12.54 -11.63 23.93
CA LEU A 317 12.99 -10.24 23.84
C LEU A 317 12.64 -9.71 25.22
N GLU A 318 13.61 -9.69 26.15
CA GLU A 318 13.41 -9.01 27.42
C GLU A 318 12.78 -7.66 27.07
N ASN A 319 11.74 -7.25 27.80
CA ASN A 319 10.95 -6.05 27.53
C ASN A 319 11.79 -4.75 27.32
N GLY A 320 13.13 -4.80 27.49
CA GLY A 320 14.09 -3.76 27.15
C GLY A 320 14.71 -3.79 25.73
N GLU A 321 14.78 -4.90 24.99
CA GLU A 321 15.60 -4.95 23.75
C GLU A 321 15.03 -4.15 22.58
N TYR A 322 13.71 -4.20 22.35
CA TYR A 322 13.05 -3.42 21.30
C TYR A 322 13.04 -1.90 21.59
N PRO A 323 12.73 -1.44 22.82
CA PRO A 323 12.93 -0.04 23.21
C PRO A 323 14.38 0.45 23.01
N LEU A 324 15.39 -0.36 23.36
CA LEU A 324 16.79 -0.02 23.12
C LEU A 324 17.10 0.12 21.62
N LEU A 325 16.56 -0.76 20.77
CA LEU A 325 16.67 -0.67 19.32
C LEU A 325 16.04 0.62 18.76
N LEU A 326 14.86 1.00 19.26
CA LEU A 326 14.20 2.25 18.87
C LEU A 326 14.98 3.48 19.34
N GLN A 327 15.54 3.45 20.56
CA GLN A 327 16.40 4.52 21.06
C GLN A 327 17.71 4.63 20.26
N ALA A 328 18.30 3.49 19.87
CA ALA A 328 19.44 3.44 18.96
C ALA A 328 19.10 4.09 17.62
N TYR A 329 17.96 3.72 17.00
CA TYR A 329 17.45 4.34 15.79
C TYR A 329 17.35 5.87 15.94
N LEU A 330 16.64 6.35 16.96
CA LEU A 330 16.45 7.79 17.20
C LEU A 330 17.78 8.55 17.41
N ARG A 331 18.76 7.95 18.10
CA ARG A 331 20.09 8.55 18.31
C ARG A 331 20.89 8.70 17.02
N THR A 332 20.71 7.80 16.05
CA THR A 332 21.42 7.85 14.76
C THR A 332 20.80 8.82 13.75
N LEU A 333 19.49 9.11 13.85
CA LEU A 333 18.76 9.90 12.86
C LEU A 333 19.36 11.27 12.51
N PRO A 334 19.83 12.11 13.46
CA PRO A 334 20.36 13.43 13.13
C PRO A 334 21.62 13.39 12.25
N LYS A 335 22.32 12.25 12.20
CA LYS A 335 23.50 12.05 11.36
C LYS A 335 23.15 11.41 10.01
N LEU A 336 22.04 10.70 9.96
CA LEU A 336 21.52 10.02 8.78
C LEU A 336 20.69 10.96 7.91
N ALA A 337 19.93 11.87 8.51
CA ALA A 337 19.00 12.72 7.77
C ALA A 337 19.70 13.55 6.69
N THR A 338 19.27 13.34 5.45
CA THR A 338 19.64 14.13 4.28
C THR A 338 18.46 14.98 3.82
N GLY A 339 18.75 16.11 3.17
CA GLY A 339 17.74 17.04 2.68
C GLY A 339 17.63 18.31 3.54
N PRO A 340 16.53 19.07 3.43
CA PRO A 340 15.33 18.74 2.66
C PRO A 340 15.53 18.82 1.14
N PHE A 341 14.92 17.90 0.38
CA PHE A 341 14.71 18.07 -1.05
C PHE A 341 13.25 18.44 -1.32
N PRO A 342 12.93 19.02 -2.50
CA PRO A 342 11.54 19.24 -2.87
C PRO A 342 10.78 17.90 -2.89
N THR A 343 9.75 17.79 -2.05
CA THR A 343 8.94 16.59 -1.98
C THR A 343 8.06 16.48 -3.23
N SER A 344 7.76 15.26 -3.65
CA SER A 344 6.92 14.98 -4.83
C SER A 344 5.88 13.93 -4.52
N LEU A 345 4.86 13.79 -5.37
CA LEU A 345 3.93 12.66 -5.27
C LEU A 345 4.50 11.45 -6.04
N SER A 346 4.42 10.27 -5.44
CA SER A 346 4.77 9.01 -6.12
C SER A 346 3.61 8.02 -6.07
N HIS A 347 3.45 7.23 -7.12
CA HIS A 347 2.45 6.17 -7.13
C HIS A 347 2.87 5.04 -6.15
N PRO A 348 1.97 4.58 -5.25
CA PRO A 348 2.34 3.66 -4.18
C PRO A 348 2.57 2.22 -4.64
N ASP A 349 1.85 1.77 -5.69
CA ASP A 349 1.92 0.41 -6.23
C ASP A 349 1.85 0.37 -7.77
N LEU A 350 2.96 0.63 -8.47
CA LEU A 350 3.05 0.47 -9.93
C LEU A 350 3.26 -1.01 -10.32
N SER A 351 2.27 -1.85 -10.01
CA SER A 351 2.21 -3.23 -10.49
C SER A 351 1.49 -3.33 -11.85
N PRO A 352 1.75 -4.38 -12.66
CA PRO A 352 1.04 -4.58 -13.93
C PRO A 352 -0.48 -4.74 -13.81
N ASN A 353 -1.01 -4.98 -12.61
CA ASN A 353 -2.46 -5.00 -12.38
C ASN A 353 -3.07 -3.59 -12.32
N ASN A 354 -2.25 -2.59 -11.99
CA ASN A 354 -2.66 -1.20 -11.82
C ASN A 354 -2.41 -0.34 -13.06
N ILE A 355 -1.64 -0.87 -14.03
CA ILE A 355 -1.34 -0.22 -15.32
C ILE A 355 -2.26 -0.82 -16.38
N PHE A 356 -3.07 0.02 -17.01
CA PHE A 356 -3.94 -0.39 -18.11
C PHE A 356 -3.36 0.09 -19.44
N VAL A 357 -3.47 -0.77 -20.44
CA VAL A 357 -2.93 -0.53 -21.78
C VAL A 357 -3.96 -0.85 -22.83
N ASP A 358 -3.86 -0.20 -23.98
CA ASP A 358 -4.48 -0.66 -25.22
C ASP A 358 -3.61 -1.80 -25.79
N PRO A 359 -4.14 -3.03 -25.96
CA PRO A 359 -3.38 -4.16 -26.47
C PRO A 359 -2.84 -3.98 -27.90
N HIS A 360 -3.49 -3.16 -28.72
CA HIS A 360 -3.12 -2.91 -30.11
C HIS A 360 -2.02 -1.86 -30.21
N THR A 361 -2.24 -0.70 -29.60
CA THR A 361 -1.27 0.41 -29.66
C THR A 361 -0.14 0.28 -28.63
N LYS A 362 -0.32 -0.57 -27.61
CA LYS A 362 0.60 -0.78 -26.48
C LYS A 362 0.88 0.50 -25.69
N LYS A 363 -0.06 1.45 -25.74
CA LYS A 363 0.01 2.70 -24.99
C LYS A 363 -0.69 2.57 -23.64
N ILE A 364 -0.15 3.24 -22.63
CA ILE A 364 -0.78 3.35 -21.31
C ILE A 364 -2.03 4.20 -21.45
N THR A 365 -3.18 3.64 -21.10
CA THR A 365 -4.49 4.29 -21.17
C THR A 365 -4.94 4.79 -19.80
N CYS A 366 -4.56 4.09 -18.73
CA CYS A 366 -5.03 4.41 -17.38
C CYS A 366 -4.10 3.84 -16.29
N ILE A 367 -3.96 4.59 -15.19
CA ILE A 367 -3.27 4.18 -13.96
C ILE A 367 -4.26 4.19 -12.79
N THR A 368 -4.37 3.06 -12.12
CA THR A 368 -5.23 2.85 -10.93
C THR A 368 -4.37 2.54 -9.71
N GLY A 369 -4.96 2.39 -8.53
CA GLY A 369 -4.20 2.00 -7.33
C GLY A 369 -3.57 3.16 -6.55
N TRP A 370 -4.22 4.34 -6.55
CA TRP A 370 -3.77 5.56 -5.85
C TRP A 370 -4.02 5.56 -4.33
N GLN A 371 -4.51 4.47 -3.76
CA GLN A 371 -4.68 4.35 -2.32
C GLN A 371 -3.33 4.42 -1.61
N SER A 372 -3.23 5.21 -0.55
CA SER A 372 -1.98 5.46 0.17
C SER A 372 -0.91 6.20 -0.63
N ALA A 373 -1.29 6.86 -1.74
CA ALA A 373 -0.40 7.80 -2.39
C ALA A 373 -0.07 8.94 -1.43
N SER A 374 1.21 9.28 -1.31
CA SER A 374 1.69 10.30 -0.40
C SER A 374 2.75 11.16 -1.08
N VAL A 375 2.72 12.44 -0.73
CA VAL A 375 3.79 13.38 -0.99
C VAL A 375 4.91 13.08 -0.01
N SER A 376 6.13 12.89 -0.50
CA SER A 376 7.27 12.56 0.37
C SER A 376 8.60 13.00 -0.27
N GLU A 377 9.69 12.85 0.48
CA GLU A 377 11.03 13.05 -0.06
C GLU A 377 11.36 12.00 -1.13
N PRO A 378 12.02 12.36 -2.26
CA PRO A 378 12.30 11.44 -3.37
C PRO A 378 13.04 10.17 -2.94
N PHE A 379 13.94 10.25 -1.96
CA PHE A 379 14.66 9.07 -1.47
C PHE A 379 13.77 8.06 -0.71
N PHE A 380 12.55 8.43 -0.31
CA PHE A 380 11.55 7.48 0.19
C PHE A 380 10.74 6.80 -0.93
N GLN A 381 10.78 7.32 -2.17
CA GLN A 381 9.82 6.97 -3.23
C GLN A 381 10.29 5.86 -4.18
N CYS A 382 11.59 5.65 -4.34
CA CYS A 382 12.07 4.74 -5.38
C CYS A 382 11.93 3.26 -5.01
N LYS A 383 10.85 2.67 -5.49
CA LYS A 383 10.72 1.24 -5.71
C LYS A 383 10.76 1.03 -7.21
N LEU A 384 11.71 0.23 -7.71
CA LEU A 384 11.65 -0.22 -9.10
C LEU A 384 10.26 -0.86 -9.33
N PRO A 385 9.52 -0.46 -10.38
CA PRO A 385 8.25 -1.08 -10.69
C PRO A 385 8.40 -2.61 -10.75
N SER A 386 7.49 -3.33 -10.09
CA SER A 386 7.66 -4.75 -9.75
C SER A 386 7.95 -5.65 -10.96
N MET A 387 7.44 -5.28 -12.14
CA MET A 387 7.63 -5.99 -13.40
C MET A 387 9.02 -5.85 -14.03
N LEU A 388 9.83 -4.89 -13.56
CA LEU A 388 11.22 -4.73 -13.99
C LEU A 388 12.17 -5.59 -13.14
N VAL A 389 11.74 -6.04 -11.97
CA VAL A 389 12.55 -6.88 -11.08
C VAL A 389 12.53 -8.33 -11.60
N PRO A 390 13.70 -8.99 -11.76
CA PRO A 390 13.75 -10.39 -12.17
C PRO A 390 13.00 -11.28 -11.18
N THR A 391 12.03 -12.07 -11.66
CA THR A 391 11.38 -13.10 -10.85
C THR A 391 12.22 -14.39 -10.89
N ASN A 392 12.86 -14.76 -9.79
CA ASN A 392 13.47 -16.08 -9.62
C ASN A 392 12.36 -17.11 -9.35
N ARG A 393 11.67 -17.60 -10.38
CA ARG A 393 10.83 -18.80 -10.24
C ARG A 393 11.60 -19.99 -10.78
N ARG A 394 12.22 -20.78 -9.89
CA ARG A 394 12.78 -22.07 -10.27
C ARG A 394 11.63 -23.06 -10.43
N TYR A 395 11.22 -23.30 -11.66
CA TYR A 395 10.46 -24.49 -11.98
C TYR A 395 11.45 -25.65 -12.10
N THR A 396 11.21 -26.76 -11.40
CA THR A 396 12.12 -27.93 -11.29
C THR A 396 12.21 -28.78 -12.56
N GLU A 397 12.35 -28.17 -13.75
CA GLU A 397 12.48 -28.90 -15.03
C GLU A 397 13.68 -28.40 -15.86
N PRO A 398 14.56 -29.29 -16.36
CA PRO A 398 15.79 -28.93 -17.06
C PRO A 398 15.62 -28.21 -18.42
N GLN A 399 14.42 -28.16 -19.00
CA GLN A 399 14.17 -27.42 -20.26
C GLN A 399 14.00 -25.90 -20.07
N LYS A 400 13.97 -25.37 -18.83
CA LYS A 400 13.64 -23.96 -18.54
C LYS A 400 14.84 -23.05 -18.25
N ASP A 401 16.06 -23.58 -18.15
CA ASP A 401 17.27 -22.78 -17.83
C ASP A 401 17.58 -21.72 -18.90
N ALA A 402 17.37 -22.03 -20.19
CA ALA A 402 17.56 -21.07 -21.28
C ALA A 402 16.51 -19.94 -21.26
N THR A 403 15.26 -20.26 -20.93
CA THR A 403 14.16 -19.28 -20.81
C THR A 403 14.37 -18.38 -19.60
N GLU A 404 14.82 -18.94 -18.47
CA GLU A 404 15.14 -18.17 -17.27
C GLU A 404 16.32 -17.22 -17.51
N SER A 405 17.38 -17.70 -18.16
CA SER A 405 18.53 -16.88 -18.58
C SER A 405 18.10 -15.74 -19.51
N ARG A 406 17.22 -16.01 -20.48
CA ARG A 406 16.63 -14.99 -21.37
C ARG A 406 15.81 -13.97 -20.59
N ASN A 407 14.96 -14.39 -19.66
CA ASN A 407 14.13 -13.49 -18.86
C ASN A 407 14.96 -12.60 -17.95
N ARG A 408 16.03 -13.12 -17.34
CA ARG A 408 16.98 -12.31 -16.57
C ARG A 408 17.67 -11.27 -17.44
N ARG A 409 18.13 -11.63 -18.64
CA ARG A 409 18.72 -10.68 -19.60
C ARG A 409 17.73 -9.57 -19.98
N ILE A 410 16.47 -9.92 -20.28
CA ILE A 410 15.41 -8.95 -20.56
C ILE A 410 15.20 -8.02 -19.37
N ALA A 411 15.08 -8.54 -18.15
CA ALA A 411 14.90 -7.73 -16.95
C ALA A 411 16.07 -6.77 -16.74
N THR A 412 17.32 -7.24 -16.90
CA THR A 412 18.51 -6.37 -16.84
C THR A 412 18.45 -5.25 -17.88
N CYS A 413 18.06 -5.55 -19.13
CA CYS A 413 17.89 -4.51 -20.16
C CYS A 413 16.80 -3.50 -19.79
N LEU A 414 15.68 -3.95 -19.24
CA LEU A 414 14.58 -3.07 -18.84
C LEU A 414 14.96 -2.17 -17.67
N VAL A 415 15.65 -2.71 -16.67
CA VAL A 415 16.18 -1.92 -15.54
C VAL A 415 17.18 -0.89 -16.04
N ALA A 416 18.16 -1.29 -16.86
CA ALA A 416 19.14 -0.37 -17.42
C ALA A 416 18.48 0.75 -18.25
N HIS A 417 17.47 0.40 -19.06
CA HIS A 417 16.70 1.38 -19.83
C HIS A 417 15.91 2.34 -18.93
N TYR A 418 15.19 1.81 -17.93
CA TYR A 418 14.47 2.62 -16.95
C TYR A 418 15.39 3.62 -16.25
N GLN A 419 16.54 3.17 -15.75
CA GLN A 419 17.53 4.01 -15.06
C GLN A 419 18.09 5.09 -16.00
N LYS A 420 18.45 4.71 -17.23
CA LYS A 420 18.97 5.63 -18.26
C LYS A 420 17.96 6.72 -18.63
N ILE A 421 16.71 6.34 -18.91
CA ILE A 421 15.70 7.33 -19.31
C ILE A 421 15.29 8.20 -18.13
N SER A 422 15.20 7.65 -16.92
CA SER A 422 14.90 8.41 -15.70
C SER A 422 15.99 9.45 -15.39
N SER A 423 17.27 9.10 -15.54
CA SER A 423 18.37 10.03 -15.34
C SER A 423 18.42 11.16 -16.36
N ILE A 424 17.97 10.91 -17.60
CA ILE A 424 17.91 11.92 -18.67
C ILE A 424 16.68 12.82 -18.52
N LYS A 425 15.48 12.23 -18.43
CA LYS A 425 14.22 12.99 -18.43
C LYS A 425 13.95 13.72 -17.12
N ASN A 426 14.52 13.21 -16.02
CA ASN A 426 14.22 13.69 -14.68
C ASN A 426 15.47 13.75 -13.79
N ALA A 427 16.55 14.34 -14.31
CA ALA A 427 17.89 14.31 -13.69
C ALA A 427 17.91 14.76 -12.22
N LYS A 428 17.15 15.82 -11.86
CA LYS A 428 17.08 16.34 -10.49
C LYS A 428 16.45 15.32 -9.54
N HIS A 429 15.27 14.80 -9.88
CA HIS A 429 14.59 13.79 -9.08
C HIS A 429 15.39 12.49 -9.04
N TRP A 430 15.95 12.05 -10.17
CA TRP A 430 16.82 10.87 -10.25
C TRP A 430 18.00 10.97 -9.29
N SER A 431 18.63 12.14 -9.19
CA SER A 431 19.74 12.38 -8.26
C SER A 431 19.26 12.34 -6.79
N ALA A 432 18.12 12.94 -6.48
CA ALA A 432 17.52 12.92 -5.14
C ALA A 432 17.02 11.52 -4.72
N VAL A 433 16.64 10.69 -5.70
CA VAL A 433 16.28 9.29 -5.51
C VAL A 433 17.51 8.40 -5.30
N ASN A 434 18.65 8.72 -5.91
CA ASN A 434 19.86 7.88 -5.89
C ASN A 434 20.97 8.50 -5.04
N ILE A 435 20.61 9.09 -3.90
CA ILE A 435 21.60 9.58 -2.93
C ILE A 435 22.49 8.44 -2.43
N ARG A 436 23.75 8.77 -2.14
CA ARG A 436 24.70 7.85 -1.52
C ARG A 436 24.11 7.36 -0.19
N ASN A 437 24.26 6.07 0.10
CA ASN A 437 23.78 5.43 1.32
C ASN A 437 22.25 5.43 1.51
N ARG A 438 21.45 5.62 0.45
CA ARG A 438 19.98 5.63 0.53
C ARG A 438 19.38 4.46 1.31
N SER A 439 19.87 3.23 1.12
CA SER A 439 19.38 2.05 1.85
C SER A 439 19.52 2.20 3.36
N LEU A 440 20.63 2.79 3.83
CA LEU A 440 20.88 3.06 5.24
C LEU A 440 19.87 4.05 5.84
N LEU A 441 19.23 4.87 5.01
CA LEU A 441 18.16 5.80 5.42
C LEU A 441 16.77 5.17 5.30
N TYR A 442 16.47 4.60 4.14
CA TYR A 442 15.16 4.10 3.81
C TYR A 442 14.82 2.82 4.58
N ASP A 443 15.75 1.88 4.71
CA ASP A 443 15.45 0.56 5.25
C ASP A 443 14.96 0.64 6.70
N PRO A 444 15.67 1.31 7.65
CA PRO A 444 15.19 1.45 9.02
C PRO A 444 13.82 2.14 9.08
N VAL A 445 13.65 3.25 8.37
CA VAL A 445 12.38 4.01 8.30
C VAL A 445 11.23 3.13 7.84
N SER A 446 11.49 2.25 6.86
CA SER A 446 10.47 1.37 6.28
C SER A 446 10.12 0.17 7.17
N LEU A 447 10.88 -0.07 8.25
CA LEU A 447 10.79 -1.24 9.12
C LEU A 447 10.39 -0.90 10.56
N VAL A 448 10.66 0.32 11.05
CA VAL A 448 10.41 0.75 12.44
C VAL A 448 8.94 0.59 12.85
N THR A 449 8.00 1.11 12.05
CA THR A 449 6.58 1.11 12.39
C THR A 449 6.00 -0.30 12.45
N GLY A 450 5.45 -0.68 13.60
CA GLY A 450 4.83 -1.98 13.80
C GLY A 450 5.81 -3.14 13.78
N ALA A 451 7.11 -2.91 13.98
CA ALA A 451 8.14 -3.95 13.78
C ALA A 451 7.88 -5.21 14.61
N LEU A 452 7.40 -5.06 15.84
CA LEU A 452 7.03 -6.18 16.72
C LEU A 452 5.87 -7.00 16.14
N GLY A 453 4.78 -6.36 15.73
CA GLY A 453 3.60 -7.05 15.18
C GLY A 453 3.80 -7.62 13.78
N ARG A 454 4.70 -7.02 12.99
CA ARG A 454 5.01 -7.42 11.61
C ARG A 454 6.19 -8.40 11.50
N ASN A 455 6.79 -8.78 12.64
CA ASN A 455 8.07 -9.49 12.72
C ASN A 455 9.22 -8.81 11.96
N ASP A 456 9.18 -7.49 11.80
CA ASP A 456 10.23 -6.71 11.13
C ASP A 456 11.40 -6.36 12.10
N ILE A 457 11.40 -6.89 13.34
CA ILE A 457 12.50 -6.68 14.32
C ILE A 457 13.86 -7.14 13.77
N PHE A 458 13.95 -8.35 13.20
CA PHE A 458 15.22 -8.85 12.67
C PHE A 458 15.72 -8.02 11.47
N PRO A 459 14.89 -7.70 10.46
CA PRO A 459 15.26 -6.75 9.43
C PRO A 459 15.69 -5.37 9.97
N LEU A 460 15.01 -4.86 10.99
CA LEU A 460 15.34 -3.56 11.60
C LEU A 460 16.70 -3.61 12.31
N GLN A 461 16.98 -4.67 13.07
CA GLN A 461 18.29 -4.91 13.69
C GLN A 461 19.39 -4.99 12.62
N ARG A 462 19.14 -5.68 11.51
CA ARG A 462 20.07 -5.75 10.38
C ARG A 462 20.33 -4.37 9.77
N ALA A 463 19.29 -3.60 9.49
CA ALA A 463 19.41 -2.26 8.95
C ALA A 463 20.22 -1.33 9.89
N MET A 464 19.99 -1.45 11.20
CA MET A 464 20.78 -0.74 12.21
C MET A 464 22.24 -1.22 12.27
N SER A 465 22.49 -2.51 12.10
CA SER A 465 23.85 -3.06 12.01
C SER A 465 24.58 -2.56 10.75
N ASP A 466 23.90 -2.46 9.62
CA ASP A 466 24.48 -1.97 8.36
C ASP A 466 24.85 -0.47 8.46
N ILE A 467 24.05 0.33 9.19
CA ILE A 467 24.39 1.72 9.54
C ILE A 467 25.70 1.78 10.33
N ILE A 468 25.88 0.92 11.33
CA ILE A 468 27.10 0.91 12.17
C ILE A 468 28.31 0.48 11.35
N ALA A 469 28.16 -0.58 10.55
CA ALA A 469 29.24 -1.12 9.73
C ALA A 469 29.74 -0.12 8.68
N GLN A 470 28.88 0.79 8.23
CA GLN A 470 29.18 1.81 7.23
C GLN A 470 29.24 3.22 7.82
N TRP A 471 29.38 3.36 9.14
CA TRP A 471 29.29 4.64 9.84
C TRP A 471 30.29 5.68 9.32
N ASP A 472 31.52 5.25 9.03
CA ASP A 472 32.58 6.11 8.48
C ASP A 472 32.23 6.66 7.08
N GLN A 473 31.29 6.03 6.37
CA GLN A 473 30.77 6.50 5.08
C GLN A 473 29.59 7.46 5.22
N ILE A 474 29.00 7.57 6.42
CA ILE A 474 27.82 8.37 6.73
C ILE A 474 28.25 9.72 7.31
N THR A 475 29.24 9.74 8.21
CA THR A 475 29.70 10.96 8.87
C THR A 475 30.96 11.53 8.24
N PRO A 476 30.97 12.80 7.79
CA PRO A 476 32.15 13.42 7.17
C PRO A 476 33.30 13.71 8.15
N ALA A 477 33.09 13.57 9.45
CA ALA A 477 34.11 13.68 10.50
C ALA A 477 34.22 12.35 11.27
N PRO A 478 35.40 11.98 11.81
CA PRO A 478 35.60 10.76 12.57
C PRO A 478 34.96 10.88 13.96
N GLN A 479 33.63 10.94 14.02
CA GLN A 479 32.87 10.72 15.24
C GLN A 479 32.56 9.22 15.30
N PRO A 480 33.21 8.46 16.18
CA PRO A 480 32.99 7.02 16.21
C PRO A 480 31.55 6.74 16.62
N HIS A 481 30.91 5.75 15.98
CA HIS A 481 29.57 5.28 16.33
C HIS A 481 29.43 4.90 17.82
N SER A 482 30.55 4.74 18.54
CA SER A 482 30.61 4.49 19.98
C SER A 482 30.07 5.61 20.85
N VAL A 483 29.86 6.80 20.28
CA VAL A 483 29.15 7.90 20.95
C VAL A 483 27.64 7.63 21.00
N PHE A 484 27.11 6.86 20.05
CA PHE A 484 25.67 6.66 19.88
C PHE A 484 25.18 5.29 20.35
N LEU A 485 26.07 4.30 20.45
CA LEU A 485 25.76 2.93 20.90
C LEU A 485 26.85 2.38 21.80
N SER A 486 26.47 1.75 22.91
CA SER A 486 27.36 1.05 23.84
C SER A 486 27.99 -0.22 23.23
N LYS A 487 29.05 -0.74 23.84
CA LYS A 487 29.71 -1.99 23.39
C LYS A 487 28.75 -3.20 23.41
N SER A 488 27.88 -3.28 24.42
CA SER A 488 26.87 -4.35 24.55
C SER A 488 25.79 -4.24 23.46
N GLU A 489 25.27 -3.05 23.19
CA GLU A 489 24.29 -2.82 22.10
C GLU A 489 24.86 -3.21 20.73
N ARG A 490 26.14 -2.90 20.47
CA ARG A 490 26.79 -3.29 19.21
C ARG A 490 26.96 -4.80 19.05
N LYS A 491 27.41 -5.47 20.11
CA LYS A 491 27.56 -6.94 20.11
C LYS A 491 26.20 -7.60 19.86
N PHE A 492 25.15 -7.12 20.52
CA PHE A 492 23.78 -7.59 20.33
C PHE A 492 23.31 -7.45 18.87
N LEU A 493 23.47 -6.29 18.25
CA LEU A 493 23.05 -6.06 16.86
C LEU A 493 23.81 -6.95 15.86
N ILE A 494 25.12 -7.17 16.08
CA ILE A 494 25.97 -8.01 15.21
C ILE A 494 25.61 -9.49 15.34
N ASP A 495 25.43 -9.99 16.56
CA ASP A 495 25.13 -11.41 16.80
C ASP A 495 23.73 -11.77 16.23
N GLN A 496 22.76 -10.86 16.29
CA GLN A 496 21.44 -11.03 15.67
C GLN A 496 21.46 -10.89 14.13
N GLY A 497 22.36 -10.10 13.56
CA GLY A 497 22.50 -9.94 12.11
C GLY A 497 22.86 -11.22 11.35
N LYS A 498 23.70 -12.09 11.94
CA LYS A 498 24.08 -13.39 11.35
C LYS A 498 22.90 -14.37 11.25
N ILE A 499 21.99 -14.27 12.19
CA ILE A 499 20.78 -15.09 12.29
C ILE A 499 19.80 -14.71 11.17
N HIS A 500 19.67 -13.41 10.86
CA HIS A 500 18.85 -12.91 9.76
C HIS A 500 19.26 -13.46 8.39
N ASP A 501 20.56 -13.57 8.11
CA ASP A 501 21.03 -14.06 6.81
C ASP A 501 20.66 -15.54 6.57
N LEU A 502 20.51 -16.34 7.63
CA LEU A 502 19.92 -17.69 7.54
C LEU A 502 18.41 -17.63 7.26
N VAL A 503 17.68 -16.75 7.96
CA VAL A 503 16.23 -16.55 7.79
C VAL A 503 15.87 -16.17 6.35
N VAL A 504 16.60 -15.20 5.78
CA VAL A 504 16.38 -14.73 4.42
C VAL A 504 16.63 -15.85 3.42
N ARG A 505 17.71 -16.63 3.59
CA ARG A 505 18.00 -17.78 2.72
C ARG A 505 16.89 -18.81 2.76
N CYS A 506 16.44 -19.23 3.95
CA CYS A 506 15.33 -20.16 4.06
C CYS A 506 14.05 -19.60 3.44
N SER A 507 13.69 -18.35 3.75
CA SER A 507 12.52 -17.69 3.17
C SER A 507 12.60 -17.66 1.64
N GLN A 508 13.78 -17.37 1.09
CA GLN A 508 14.00 -17.28 -0.35
C GLN A 508 13.88 -18.64 -1.03
N GLU A 509 14.43 -19.70 -0.42
CA GLU A 509 14.21 -21.08 -0.87
C GLU A 509 12.73 -21.48 -0.90
N TYR A 510 11.94 -21.02 0.08
CA TYR A 510 10.49 -21.25 0.09
C TYR A 510 9.75 -20.49 -1.01
N HIS A 511 10.12 -19.24 -1.26
CA HIS A 511 9.50 -18.42 -2.30
C HIS A 511 9.88 -18.89 -3.70
N ASP A 512 11.12 -19.35 -3.90
CA ASP A 512 11.65 -19.81 -5.18
C ASP A 512 10.94 -21.10 -5.66
N ARG A 513 10.32 -21.86 -4.74
CA ARG A 513 9.45 -23.02 -5.03
C ARG A 513 8.11 -22.65 -5.67
N GLY A 514 7.75 -21.36 -5.73
CA GLY A 514 6.66 -20.83 -6.56
C GLY A 514 5.22 -21.01 -6.05
N ASP A 515 4.98 -21.89 -5.07
CA ASP A 515 3.63 -22.19 -4.55
C ASP A 515 3.15 -21.24 -3.43
N ILE A 516 4.08 -20.53 -2.78
CA ILE A 516 3.81 -19.68 -1.62
C ILE A 516 4.24 -18.25 -1.95
N LEU A 517 3.28 -17.33 -1.98
CA LEU A 517 3.54 -15.90 -2.13
C LEU A 517 3.94 -15.28 -0.77
N LYS A 518 4.55 -14.08 -0.82
CA LYS A 518 4.91 -13.31 0.38
C LYS A 518 3.77 -13.23 1.39
N GLY A 519 4.08 -13.38 2.68
CA GLY A 519 3.07 -13.41 3.75
C GLY A 519 2.28 -14.72 3.83
N GLY A 520 2.86 -15.81 3.33
CA GLY A 520 2.26 -17.15 3.42
C GLY A 520 0.96 -17.30 2.64
N MET A 521 0.75 -16.47 1.62
CA MET A 521 -0.46 -16.53 0.79
C MET A 521 -0.34 -17.61 -0.27
N VAL A 522 -1.44 -18.32 -0.50
CA VAL A 522 -1.55 -19.38 -1.52
C VAL A 522 -2.84 -19.16 -2.30
N ARG A 523 -2.82 -19.44 -3.61
CA ARG A 523 -4.03 -19.35 -4.44
C ARG A 523 -5.03 -20.46 -4.05
N PRO A 524 -6.34 -20.17 -3.93
CA PRO A 524 -7.35 -21.18 -3.64
C PRO A 524 -7.41 -22.22 -4.76
N GLY A 525 -7.10 -23.48 -4.45
CA GLY A 525 -7.07 -24.57 -5.43
C GLY A 525 -6.42 -25.85 -4.88
N LYS A 526 -6.16 -26.83 -5.77
CA LYS A 526 -5.57 -28.14 -5.41
C LYS A 526 -4.24 -28.05 -4.64
N PHE A 527 -3.57 -26.91 -4.70
CA PHE A 527 -2.27 -26.67 -4.08
C PHE A 527 -2.34 -26.18 -2.63
N TYR A 528 -3.47 -25.66 -2.12
CA TYR A 528 -3.52 -25.14 -0.74
C TYR A 528 -3.30 -26.23 0.31
N THR A 529 -4.02 -27.35 0.20
CA THR A 529 -3.89 -28.48 1.13
C THR A 529 -2.47 -29.07 1.08
N ALA A 530 -1.90 -29.20 -0.12
CA ALA A 530 -0.54 -29.68 -0.29
C ALA A 530 0.49 -28.72 0.30
N ALA A 531 0.37 -27.41 0.04
CA ALA A 531 1.23 -26.37 0.60
C ALA A 531 1.14 -26.32 2.13
N LEU A 532 -0.06 -26.47 2.70
CA LEU A 532 -0.26 -26.52 4.14
C LEU A 532 0.37 -27.78 4.77
N GLN A 533 0.21 -28.94 4.14
CA GLN A 533 0.86 -30.18 4.60
C GLN A 533 2.38 -30.07 4.53
N GLN A 534 2.92 -29.54 3.42
CA GLN A 534 4.36 -29.36 3.27
C GLN A 534 4.91 -28.36 4.29
N CYS A 535 4.24 -27.22 4.47
CA CYS A 535 4.57 -26.23 5.50
C CYS A 535 4.62 -26.88 6.90
N ARG A 536 3.64 -27.71 7.25
CA ARG A 536 3.64 -28.44 8.54
C ARG A 536 4.77 -29.45 8.66
N ARG A 537 5.12 -30.18 7.59
CA ARG A 537 6.24 -31.14 7.59
C ARG A 537 7.56 -30.43 7.80
N ASP A 538 7.78 -29.38 7.04
CA ASP A 538 9.01 -28.61 7.12
C ASP A 538 9.17 -27.96 8.49
N GLN A 539 8.10 -27.37 9.03
CA GLN A 539 8.09 -26.84 10.41
C GLN A 539 8.53 -27.91 11.42
N ARG A 540 8.04 -29.14 11.26
CA ARG A 540 8.38 -30.26 12.15
C ARG A 540 9.86 -30.63 12.01
N MET A 541 10.36 -30.78 10.78
CA MET A 541 11.77 -31.09 10.54
C MET A 541 12.70 -30.02 11.14
N PHE A 542 12.39 -28.74 10.96
CA PHE A 542 13.16 -27.66 11.57
C PHE A 542 13.17 -27.74 13.11
N LEU A 543 12.05 -28.11 13.73
CA LEU A 543 11.99 -28.28 15.20
C LEU A 543 12.69 -29.55 15.69
N GLU A 544 12.75 -30.60 14.88
CA GLU A 544 13.46 -31.85 15.18
C GLU A 544 14.98 -31.68 15.07
N MET A 545 15.45 -30.81 14.18
CA MET A 545 16.88 -30.45 14.03
C MET A 545 17.41 -29.55 15.15
N ALA A 546 16.58 -29.18 16.12
CA ALA A 546 17.00 -28.30 17.21
C ALA A 546 17.60 -29.06 18.38
N ASP A 547 18.86 -28.77 18.69
CA ASP A 547 19.61 -29.43 19.76
C ASP A 547 19.30 -28.88 21.17
N SER A 548 18.46 -27.84 21.27
CA SER A 548 18.05 -27.24 22.55
C SER A 548 16.66 -26.61 22.49
N GLU A 549 16.03 -26.42 23.65
CA GLU A 549 14.72 -25.73 23.71
C GLU A 549 14.84 -24.25 23.32
N ALA A 550 15.99 -23.62 23.57
CA ALA A 550 16.30 -22.28 23.07
C ALA A 550 16.30 -22.24 21.52
N MET A 551 16.90 -23.25 20.88
CA MET A 551 16.92 -23.38 19.42
C MET A 551 15.54 -23.73 18.85
N LYS A 552 14.72 -24.54 19.54
CA LYS A 552 13.32 -24.80 19.17
C LYS A 552 12.49 -23.52 19.22
N ASN A 553 12.59 -22.76 20.31
CA ASN A 553 11.94 -21.45 20.44
C ASN A 553 12.37 -20.50 19.32
N TRP A 554 13.66 -20.52 18.97
CA TRP A 554 14.19 -19.76 17.86
C TRP A 554 13.57 -20.17 16.51
N PHE A 555 13.52 -21.47 16.18
CA PHE A 555 12.89 -21.94 14.95
C PHE A 555 11.39 -21.60 14.87
N ARG A 556 10.67 -21.64 16.00
CA ARG A 556 9.26 -21.21 16.05
C ARG A 556 9.12 -19.72 15.68
N ARG A 557 10.05 -18.85 16.12
CA ARG A 557 10.10 -17.43 15.73
C ARG A 557 10.41 -17.25 14.25
N LEU A 558 11.42 -17.97 13.76
CA LEU A 558 11.81 -17.99 12.34
C LEU A 558 10.62 -18.36 11.45
N TRP A 559 9.92 -19.43 11.80
CA TRP A 559 8.76 -19.92 11.05
C TRP A 559 7.66 -18.86 10.97
N ARG A 560 7.35 -18.18 12.08
CA ARG A 560 6.39 -17.05 12.06
C ARG A 560 6.86 -15.92 11.15
N HIS A 561 8.14 -15.57 11.15
CA HIS A 561 8.68 -14.52 10.28
C HIS A 561 8.51 -14.83 8.78
N ILE A 562 8.78 -16.07 8.36
CA ILE A 562 8.66 -16.49 6.95
C ILE A 562 7.22 -16.35 6.42
N PHE A 563 6.20 -16.62 7.26
CA PHE A 563 4.80 -16.69 6.82
C PHE A 563 3.90 -15.52 7.26
N GLN A 564 4.33 -14.63 8.16
CA GLN A 564 3.51 -13.48 8.62
C GLN A 564 3.77 -12.16 7.87
N ARG A 565 4.82 -12.05 7.05
CA ARG A 565 5.19 -10.77 6.45
C ARG A 565 4.12 -10.29 5.46
N GLU A 566 3.24 -9.39 5.90
CA GLU A 566 2.23 -8.78 5.04
C GLU A 566 2.90 -8.04 3.86
N MET A 567 2.27 -8.06 2.68
CA MET A 567 2.81 -7.29 1.55
C MET A 567 2.65 -5.79 1.84
N LYS A 568 3.75 -5.05 1.62
CA LYS A 568 3.77 -3.58 1.68
C LYS A 568 2.83 -2.97 0.66
#